data_AF-A0A175RIL0-F1
#
_entry.id   AF-A0A175RIL0-F1
#
_cell.length_a   1.000
_cell.length_b   1.000
_cell.length_c   1.000
_cell.angle_alpha   90.00
_cell.angle_beta   90.00
_cell.angle_gamma   90.00
#
_symmetry.space_group_name_H-M   'P 1'
#
loop_
_entity.id
_entity.type
_entity.pdbx_description
1 polymer ?
#
loop_
_entity_poly.entity_id
_entity_poly.type
_entity_poly.pdbx_seq_one_letter_code
_entity_poly.pdbx_strand_id
1 'polypeptide(L)'
;MTAPVYDPPRGSRSWLPYVFACAIGVVWIGWTYVADLLYSLRVGTITVPLRTASTSDVLQPPGGVGVRADAFSMQVRSADVPGAALAYVRVGDAVEVVAVAALIALVGVVVWRVARGGLFDRSTPRLLDGVVLATVVAGLLPDFVRRMGWNWIVSSLGWDGRLPEPLVEPQFVPVYLGVLVVTCFRFALTASQRMVRDQAGLV
;
A
#
# COMPACT_ATOMS: atom_id res chain seq x y z
N MET A 1 11.71 -43.75 -24.86
CA MET A 1 11.55 -43.53 -23.41
C MET A 1 10.72 -42.26 -23.22
N THR A 2 9.44 -42.41 -22.92
CA THR A 2 8.52 -41.29 -22.66
C THR A 2 8.70 -40.84 -21.22
N ALA A 3 9.19 -39.62 -21.00
CA ALA A 3 9.29 -39.06 -19.67
C ALA A 3 7.89 -39.05 -19.01
N PRO A 4 7.73 -39.58 -17.79
CA PRO A 4 6.45 -39.50 -17.10
C PRO A 4 6.13 -38.01 -16.86
N VAL A 5 5.04 -37.55 -17.47
CA VAL A 5 4.45 -36.24 -17.18
C VAL A 5 3.96 -36.32 -15.74
N TYR A 6 4.72 -35.71 -14.83
CA TYR A 6 4.32 -35.57 -13.44
C TYR A 6 3.12 -34.62 -13.41
N ASP A 7 1.91 -35.16 -13.36
CA ASP A 7 0.72 -34.40 -13.01
C ASP A 7 0.78 -34.21 -11.49
N PRO A 8 1.14 -33.01 -10.97
CA PRO A 8 1.08 -32.80 -9.54
C PRO A 8 -0.38 -33.00 -9.09
N PRO A 9 -0.65 -33.68 -7.96
CA PRO A 9 -1.99 -33.85 -7.45
C PRO A 9 -2.55 -32.49 -7.04
N ARG A 10 -3.12 -31.76 -8.00
CA ARG A 10 -3.84 -30.52 -7.77
C ARG A 10 -5.20 -30.90 -7.22
N GLY A 11 -5.31 -30.99 -5.89
CA GLY A 11 -6.60 -31.02 -5.24
C GLY A 11 -7.45 -29.85 -5.77
N SER A 12 -8.60 -30.14 -6.36
CA SER A 12 -9.46 -29.20 -7.12
C SER A 12 -9.94 -27.96 -6.33
N ARG A 13 -9.57 -27.88 -5.05
CA ARG A 13 -9.96 -26.90 -4.05
C ARG A 13 -8.80 -26.18 -3.35
N SER A 14 -7.54 -26.43 -3.74
CA SER A 14 -6.36 -25.82 -3.10
C SER A 14 -6.29 -24.29 -3.17
N TRP A 15 -7.07 -23.67 -4.06
CA TRP A 15 -7.17 -22.22 -4.23
C TRP A 15 -8.18 -21.54 -3.31
N LEU A 16 -9.17 -22.28 -2.78
CA LEU A 16 -10.19 -21.76 -1.88
C LEU A 16 -9.62 -21.04 -0.65
N PRO A 17 -8.65 -21.60 0.12
CA PRO A 17 -8.13 -20.93 1.30
C PRO A 17 -7.49 -19.57 0.98
N TYR A 18 -6.81 -19.44 -0.17
CA TYR A 18 -6.19 -18.18 -0.59
C TYR A 18 -7.22 -17.13 -0.98
N VAL A 19 -8.30 -17.51 -1.66
CA VAL A 19 -9.39 -16.59 -2.02
C VAL A 19 -10.15 -16.16 -0.77
N PHE A 20 -10.44 -17.08 0.16
CA PHE A 20 -11.03 -16.74 1.45
C PHE A 20 -10.13 -15.80 2.26
N ALA A 21 -8.82 -16.04 2.30
CA ALA A 21 -7.87 -15.14 2.96
C ALA A 21 -7.88 -13.72 2.35
N CYS A 22 -7.95 -13.60 1.01
CA CYS A 22 -8.06 -12.31 0.35
C CYS A 22 -9.38 -11.60 0.69
N ALA A 23 -10.51 -12.33 0.69
CA ALA A 23 -11.81 -11.77 1.04
C ALA A 23 -11.85 -11.28 2.50
N ILE A 24 -11.31 -12.08 3.44
CA ILE A 24 -11.18 -11.68 4.84
C ILE A 24 -10.30 -10.44 4.96
N GLY A 25 -9.18 -10.38 4.23
CA GLY A 25 -8.30 -9.20 4.21
C GLY A 25 -9.01 -7.93 3.76
N VAL A 26 -9.82 -7.99 2.70
CA VAL A 26 -10.62 -6.84 2.24
C VAL A 26 -11.63 -6.40 3.30
N VAL A 27 -12.36 -7.34 3.89
CA VAL A 27 -13.34 -7.04 4.96
C VAL A 27 -12.67 -6.44 6.18
N TRP A 28 -11.52 -6.99 6.58
CA TRP A 28 -10.73 -6.51 7.72
C TRP A 28 -10.28 -5.06 7.53
N ILE A 29 -9.73 -4.73 6.36
CA ILE A 29 -9.26 -3.36 6.07
C ILE A 29 -10.44 -2.38 6.01
N GLY A 30 -11.56 -2.79 5.42
CA GLY A 30 -12.77 -1.98 5.45
C GLY A 30 -13.26 -1.73 6.87
N TRP A 31 -13.22 -2.75 7.73
CA TRP A 31 -13.59 -2.63 9.14
C TRP A 31 -12.64 -1.70 9.92
N THR A 32 -11.33 -1.84 9.76
CA THR A 32 -10.36 -0.97 10.45
C THR A 32 -10.56 0.49 10.06
N TYR A 33 -10.79 0.76 8.77
CA TYR A 33 -11.10 2.11 8.31
C TYR A 33 -12.36 2.69 8.95
N VAL A 34 -13.44 1.91 9.01
CA VAL A 34 -14.70 2.35 9.63
C VAL A 34 -14.51 2.59 11.13
N ALA A 35 -13.76 1.72 11.82
CA ALA A 35 -13.46 1.88 13.23
C ALA A 35 -12.64 3.16 13.51
N ASP A 36 -11.60 3.42 12.72
CA ASP A 36 -10.77 4.62 12.83
C ASP A 36 -11.55 5.89 12.50
N LEU A 37 -12.41 5.83 11.48
CA LEU A 37 -13.31 6.94 11.12
C LEU A 37 -14.28 7.25 12.27
N LEU A 38 -14.93 6.24 12.83
CA LEU A 38 -15.84 6.40 13.97
C LEU A 38 -15.12 6.95 15.20
N TYR A 39 -13.91 6.47 15.48
CA TYR A 39 -13.08 6.98 16.56
C TYR A 39 -12.75 8.46 16.34
N SER A 40 -12.26 8.82 15.15
CA SER A 40 -11.91 10.20 14.82
C SER A 40 -13.13 11.14 14.84
N LEU A 41 -14.32 10.67 14.43
CA LEU A 41 -15.56 11.42 14.55
C LEU A 41 -15.99 11.63 16.02
N ARG A 42 -15.77 10.65 16.89
CA ARG A 42 -16.07 10.77 18.33
C ARG A 42 -15.12 11.71 19.05
N VAL A 43 -13.83 11.65 18.72
CA VAL A 43 -12.80 12.48 19.37
C VAL A 43 -12.80 13.91 18.79
N GLY A 44 -13.24 14.09 17.54
CA GLY A 44 -13.33 15.40 16.90
C GLY A 44 -11.96 16.04 16.64
N THR A 45 -10.89 15.24 16.58
CA THR A 45 -9.53 15.71 16.32
C THR A 45 -8.91 14.99 15.11
N ILE A 46 -7.98 15.69 14.47
CA ILE A 46 -7.16 15.23 13.35
C ILE A 46 -5.71 15.37 13.73
N THR A 47 -4.93 14.32 13.49
CA THR A 47 -3.48 14.31 13.63
C THR A 47 -2.83 14.76 12.34
N VAL A 48 -2.04 15.83 12.40
CA VAL A 48 -1.24 16.34 11.28
C VAL A 48 0.24 16.16 11.65
N PRO A 49 1.04 15.43 10.86
CA PRO A 49 2.47 15.30 11.11
C PRO A 49 3.21 16.56 10.65
N LEU A 50 4.09 17.09 11.49
CA LEU A 50 4.89 18.29 11.22
C LEU A 50 6.34 18.07 11.59
N ARG A 51 7.24 18.75 10.88
CA ARG A 51 8.63 18.92 11.30
C ARG A 51 8.90 20.38 11.58
N THR A 52 9.62 20.63 12.66
CA THR A 52 10.10 21.96 13.03
C THR A 52 11.62 21.99 12.96
N ALA A 53 12.21 23.18 12.98
CA ALA A 53 13.64 23.29 13.25
C ALA A 53 13.96 22.54 14.55
N SER A 54 15.07 21.79 14.57
CA SER A 54 15.41 20.95 15.72
C SER A 54 15.54 21.84 16.96
N THR A 55 14.69 21.61 17.96
CA THR A 55 14.74 22.36 19.22
C THR A 55 15.15 21.47 20.37
N SER A 56 15.94 22.03 21.29
CA SER A 56 16.28 21.42 22.58
C SER A 56 15.42 21.96 23.74
N ASP A 57 14.50 22.88 23.45
CA ASP A 57 13.47 23.38 24.39
C ASP A 57 12.37 22.33 24.60
N VAL A 58 12.78 21.14 25.00
CA VAL A 58 11.93 19.99 25.29
C VAL A 58 12.38 19.43 26.63
N LEU A 59 11.44 18.86 27.39
CA LEU A 59 11.72 18.30 28.70
C LEU A 59 12.84 17.26 28.59
N GLN A 60 14.00 17.58 29.15
CA GLN A 60 15.18 16.71 29.09
C GLN A 60 15.01 15.59 30.13
N PRO A 61 15.23 14.32 29.74
CA PRO A 61 15.18 13.22 30.69
C PRO A 61 16.31 13.37 31.73
N PRO A 62 16.07 13.03 33.00
CA PRO A 62 17.04 13.20 34.09
C PRO A 62 18.33 12.37 33.91
N GLY A 63 18.36 11.44 32.95
CA GLY A 63 19.53 10.61 32.62
C GLY A 63 20.60 11.30 31.76
N GLY A 64 20.52 12.61 31.51
CA GLY A 64 21.55 13.35 30.78
C GLY A 64 21.63 13.08 29.27
N VAL A 65 20.67 12.33 28.72
CA VAL A 65 20.54 12.12 27.28
C VAL A 65 19.90 13.37 26.67
N GLY A 66 20.63 14.05 25.79
CA GLY A 66 20.11 15.20 25.06
C GLY A 66 19.01 14.78 24.08
N VAL A 67 17.77 15.11 24.41
CA VAL A 67 16.62 14.92 23.53
C VAL A 67 16.47 16.16 22.66
N ARG A 68 16.37 15.93 21.35
CA ARG A 68 15.99 16.95 20.37
C ARG A 68 14.65 16.54 19.80
N ALA A 69 13.80 17.53 19.54
CA ALA A 69 12.58 17.28 18.84
C ALA A 69 12.60 17.97 17.47
N ASP A 70 12.40 17.14 16.47
CA ASP A 70 12.47 17.43 15.03
C ASP A 70 11.19 17.01 14.30
N ALA A 71 10.40 16.09 14.87
CA ALA A 71 9.10 15.67 14.37
C ALA A 71 8.03 15.65 15.48
N PHE A 72 6.86 16.21 15.18
CA PHE A 72 5.72 16.25 16.08
C PHE A 72 4.42 15.92 15.35
N SER A 73 3.44 15.39 16.06
CA SER A 73 2.06 15.29 15.55
C SER A 73 1.20 16.35 16.22
N MET A 74 0.62 17.25 15.43
CA MET A 74 -0.32 18.26 15.92
C MET A 74 -1.72 17.65 15.90
N GLN A 75 -2.42 17.71 17.03
CA GLN A 75 -3.83 17.37 17.10
C GLN A 75 -4.65 18.65 16.95
N VAL A 76 -5.37 18.79 15.85
CA VAL A 76 -6.24 19.95 15.57
C VAL A 76 -7.69 19.50 15.67
N ARG A 77 -8.55 20.31 16.28
CA ARG A 77 -10.00 20.03 16.30
C ARG A 77 -10.55 20.17 14.88
N SER A 78 -11.41 19.24 14.48
CA SER A 78 -12.02 19.23 13.15
C SER A 78 -12.90 20.47 12.88
N ALA A 79 -13.43 21.10 13.93
CA ALA A 79 -14.24 22.32 13.83
C ALA A 79 -13.43 23.58 13.45
N ASP A 80 -12.13 23.59 13.75
CA ASP A 80 -11.25 24.74 13.57
C ASP A 80 -10.52 24.72 12.20
N VAL A 81 -10.81 23.71 11.37
CA VAL A 81 -10.11 23.43 10.11
C VAL A 81 -11.07 23.63 8.93
N PRO A 82 -10.60 24.18 7.79
CA PRO A 82 -11.41 24.26 6.58
C PRO A 82 -11.94 22.88 6.16
N GLY A 83 -13.26 22.77 5.97
CA GLY A 83 -13.92 21.50 5.62
C GLY A 83 -13.37 20.86 4.34
N ALA A 84 -12.89 21.67 3.38
CA ALA A 84 -12.26 21.18 2.17
C ALA A 84 -10.90 20.50 2.42
N ALA A 85 -10.10 21.01 3.36
CA ALA A 85 -8.83 20.38 3.75
C ALA A 85 -9.07 19.04 4.45
N LEU A 86 -10.10 18.99 5.32
CA LEU A 86 -10.56 17.77 5.96
C LEU A 86 -11.06 16.75 4.92
N ALA A 87 -11.80 17.20 3.90
CA ALA A 87 -12.26 16.34 2.82
C ALA A 87 -11.08 15.70 2.06
N TYR A 88 -10.02 16.45 1.75
CA TYR A 88 -8.82 15.88 1.12
C TYR A 88 -8.16 14.78 1.96
N VAL A 89 -8.00 14.99 3.27
CA VAL A 89 -7.43 13.96 4.15
C VAL A 89 -8.29 12.69 4.13
N ARG A 90 -9.61 12.84 4.25
CA ARG A 90 -10.55 11.70 4.22
C ARG A 90 -10.60 10.98 2.87
N VAL A 91 -10.52 11.73 1.78
CA VAL A 91 -10.43 11.16 0.43
C VAL A 91 -9.14 10.38 0.28
N GLY A 92 -8.03 10.87 0.81
CA GLY A 92 -6.77 10.14 0.83
C GLY A 92 -6.89 8.80 1.58
N ASP A 93 -7.49 8.80 2.77
CA ASP A 93 -7.73 7.56 3.53
C ASP A 93 -8.66 6.59 2.77
N ALA A 94 -9.73 7.10 2.15
CA ALA A 94 -10.66 6.29 1.36
C ALA A 94 -9.98 5.69 0.12
N VAL A 95 -9.15 6.48 -0.57
CA VAL A 95 -8.38 6.04 -1.74
C VAL A 95 -7.38 4.96 -1.33
N GLU A 96 -6.73 5.07 -0.16
CA GLU A 96 -5.86 4.02 0.37
C GLU A 96 -6.63 2.70 0.52
N VAL A 97 -7.77 2.73 1.21
CA VAL A 97 -8.58 1.53 1.45
C VAL A 97 -9.02 0.89 0.13
N VAL A 98 -9.51 1.70 -0.80
CA VAL A 98 -9.94 1.22 -2.13
C VAL A 98 -8.76 0.64 -2.90
N ALA A 99 -7.60 1.31 -2.90
CA ALA A 99 -6.43 0.87 -3.62
C ALA A 99 -5.84 -0.43 -3.04
N VAL A 100 -5.77 -0.55 -1.71
CA VAL A 100 -5.30 -1.76 -1.04
C VAL A 100 -6.29 -2.91 -1.25
N ALA A 101 -7.60 -2.66 -1.16
CA ALA A 101 -8.62 -3.68 -1.46
C ALA A 101 -8.53 -4.17 -2.92
N ALA A 102 -8.33 -3.24 -3.87
CA ALA A 102 -8.12 -3.57 -5.27
C ALA A 102 -6.84 -4.40 -5.48
N LEU A 103 -5.76 -4.07 -4.77
CA LEU A 103 -4.51 -4.82 -4.82
C LEU A 103 -4.70 -6.26 -4.29
N ILE A 104 -5.37 -6.43 -3.15
CA ILE A 104 -5.69 -7.76 -2.60
C ILE A 104 -6.56 -8.55 -3.57
N ALA A 105 -7.56 -7.92 -4.18
CA ALA A 105 -8.40 -8.57 -5.19
C ALA A 105 -7.59 -9.02 -6.41
N LEU A 106 -6.69 -8.17 -6.94
CA LEU A 106 -5.80 -8.51 -8.05
C LEU A 106 -4.87 -9.67 -7.70
N VAL A 107 -4.29 -9.67 -6.50
CA VAL A 107 -3.49 -10.81 -6.01
C VAL A 107 -4.32 -12.09 -5.96
N GLY A 108 -5.56 -12.02 -5.45
CA GLY A 108 -6.49 -13.13 -5.46
C GLY A 108 -6.79 -13.67 -6.86
N VAL A 109 -6.96 -12.79 -7.84
CA VAL A 109 -7.15 -13.15 -9.26
C VAL A 109 -5.90 -13.86 -9.82
N VAL A 110 -4.71 -13.38 -9.50
CA VAL A 110 -3.45 -14.03 -9.92
C VAL A 110 -3.35 -15.43 -9.33
N VAL A 111 -3.57 -15.59 -8.02
CA VAL A 111 -3.54 -16.91 -7.35
C VAL A 111 -4.56 -17.87 -7.98
N TRP A 112 -5.77 -17.39 -8.24
CA TRP A 112 -6.82 -18.19 -8.88
C TRP A 112 -6.42 -18.65 -10.29
N ARG A 113 -5.81 -17.76 -11.09
CA ARG A 113 -5.27 -18.09 -12.41
C ARG A 113 -4.14 -19.12 -12.35
N VAL A 114 -3.21 -18.96 -11.41
CA VAL A 114 -2.11 -19.92 -11.19
C VAL A 114 -2.64 -21.29 -10.83
N ALA A 115 -3.62 -21.36 -9.92
CA ALA A 115 -4.23 -22.62 -9.50
C ALA A 115 -4.96 -23.36 -10.63
N ARG A 116 -5.55 -22.63 -11.58
CA ARG A 116 -6.17 -23.19 -12.79
C ARG A 116 -5.18 -23.56 -13.89
N GLY A 117 -3.87 -23.40 -13.66
CA GLY A 117 -2.84 -23.72 -14.64
C GLY A 117 -2.64 -22.66 -15.72
N GLY A 118 -3.27 -21.49 -15.62
CA GLY A 118 -3.14 -20.39 -16.58
C GLY A 118 -1.83 -19.59 -16.46
N LEU A 119 -0.82 -20.12 -15.78
CA LEU A 119 0.44 -19.43 -15.49
C LEU A 119 1.15 -18.98 -16.77
N PHE A 120 1.08 -19.78 -17.83
CA PHE A 120 1.78 -19.52 -19.10
C PHE A 120 0.94 -18.79 -20.16
N ASP A 121 -0.28 -18.33 -19.81
CA ASP A 121 -1.10 -17.57 -20.75
C ASP A 121 -0.52 -16.16 -20.99
N ARG A 122 -0.70 -15.62 -22.21
CA ARG A 122 -0.27 -14.26 -22.60
C ARG A 122 -0.91 -13.16 -21.77
N SER A 123 -2.03 -13.47 -21.10
CA SER A 123 -2.74 -12.54 -20.24
C SER A 123 -2.12 -12.42 -18.83
N THR A 124 -1.33 -13.40 -18.39
CA THR A 124 -0.70 -13.41 -17.05
C THR A 124 0.36 -12.31 -16.87
N PRO A 125 1.27 -12.04 -17.83
CA PRO A 125 2.18 -10.90 -17.75
C PRO A 125 1.45 -9.55 -17.63
N ARG A 126 0.34 -9.38 -18.36
CA ARG A 126 -0.47 -8.15 -18.29
C ARG A 126 -1.14 -7.97 -16.94
N LEU A 127 -1.57 -9.06 -16.29
CA LEU A 127 -2.10 -9.01 -14.92
C LEU A 127 -1.00 -8.59 -13.93
N LEU A 128 0.22 -9.09 -14.08
CA LEU A 128 1.36 -8.69 -13.24
C LEU A 128 1.71 -7.21 -13.43
N ASP A 129 1.67 -6.69 -14.66
CA ASP A 129 1.84 -5.26 -14.92
C ASP A 129 0.76 -4.42 -14.23
N GLY A 130 -0.49 -4.90 -14.24
CA GLY A 130 -1.59 -4.30 -13.49
C GLY A 130 -1.35 -4.30 -11.97
N VAL A 131 -0.80 -5.39 -11.41
CA VAL A 131 -0.42 -5.47 -9.99
C VAL A 131 0.69 -4.48 -9.67
N VAL A 132 1.72 -4.37 -10.52
CA VAL A 132 2.80 -3.38 -10.32
C VAL A 132 2.23 -1.98 -10.30
N LEU A 133 1.44 -1.62 -11.33
CA LEU A 133 0.80 -0.30 -11.40
C LEU A 133 -0.09 -0.03 -10.18
N ALA A 134 -0.91 -0.99 -9.79
CA ALA A 134 -1.78 -0.88 -8.61
C ALA A 134 -0.97 -0.70 -7.32
N THR A 135 0.16 -1.40 -7.17
CA THR A 135 1.07 -1.25 -6.01
C THR A 135 1.65 0.16 -5.94
N VAL A 136 2.09 0.71 -7.08
CA VAL A 136 2.62 2.07 -7.15
C VAL A 136 1.53 3.10 -6.84
N VAL A 137 0.35 2.94 -7.44
CA VAL A 137 -0.80 3.84 -7.20
C VAL A 137 -1.24 3.79 -5.74
N ALA A 138 -1.37 2.60 -5.15
CA ALA A 138 -1.75 2.42 -3.75
C ALA A 138 -0.72 3.04 -2.78
N GLY A 139 0.57 3.02 -3.13
CA GLY A 139 1.62 3.61 -2.31
C GLY A 139 1.71 5.14 -2.40
N LEU A 140 1.53 5.71 -3.59
CA LEU A 140 1.80 7.13 -3.83
C LEU A 140 0.55 8.01 -3.79
N LEU A 141 -0.56 7.54 -4.37
CA LEU A 141 -1.73 8.37 -4.57
C LEU A 141 -2.40 8.80 -3.24
N PRO A 142 -2.59 7.90 -2.25
CA PRO A 142 -3.18 8.29 -0.99
C PRO A 142 -2.33 9.31 -0.22
N ASP A 143 -1.01 9.12 -0.22
CA ASP A 143 -0.08 10.02 0.46
C ASP A 143 -0.07 11.40 -0.22
N PHE A 144 -0.04 11.44 -1.54
CA PHE A 144 -0.15 12.69 -2.29
C PHE A 144 -1.42 13.48 -1.95
N VAL A 145 -2.58 12.81 -1.93
CA VAL A 145 -3.87 13.43 -1.60
C VAL A 145 -3.91 13.92 -0.14
N ARG A 146 -3.40 13.12 0.80
CA ARG A 146 -3.28 13.53 2.22
C ARG A 146 -2.37 14.73 2.41
N ARG A 147 -1.22 14.77 1.73
CA ARG A 147 -0.30 15.93 1.77
C ARG A 147 -0.94 17.20 1.25
N MET A 148 -1.77 17.14 0.21
CA MET A 148 -2.54 18.31 -0.23
C MET A 148 -3.47 18.81 0.87
N GLY A 149 -4.16 17.89 1.55
CA GLY A 149 -4.99 18.21 2.71
C GLY A 149 -4.19 18.84 3.84
N TRP A 150 -3.11 18.20 4.29
CA TRP A 150 -2.25 18.71 5.36
C TRP A 150 -1.63 20.06 5.04
N ASN A 151 -1.13 20.26 3.81
CA ASN A 151 -0.60 21.56 3.37
C ASN A 151 -1.64 22.67 3.54
N TRP A 152 -2.90 22.41 3.19
CA TRP A 152 -3.98 23.36 3.35
C TRP A 152 -4.31 23.60 4.83
N ILE A 153 -4.31 22.56 5.67
CA ILE A 153 -4.51 22.71 7.13
C ILE A 153 -3.43 23.62 7.70
N VAL A 154 -2.16 23.34 7.42
CA VAL A 154 -1.01 24.12 7.91
C VAL A 154 -1.06 25.56 7.42
N SER A 155 -1.37 25.79 6.13
CA SER A 155 -1.49 27.15 5.58
C SER A 155 -2.66 27.92 6.22
N SER A 156 -3.78 27.25 6.50
CA SER A 156 -4.96 27.88 7.11
C SER A 156 -4.75 28.27 8.57
N LEU A 157 -3.86 27.56 9.27
CA LEU A 157 -3.47 27.86 10.64
C LEU A 157 -2.40 28.96 10.73
N GLY A 158 -1.95 29.51 9.58
CA GLY A 158 -0.94 30.56 9.52
C GLY A 158 0.43 30.12 10.02
N TRP A 159 0.72 28.82 9.97
CA TRP A 159 1.95 28.27 10.55
C TRP A 159 3.07 28.19 9.50
N ASP A 160 4.23 28.76 9.81
CA ASP A 160 5.43 28.74 8.96
C ASP A 160 6.17 27.39 8.95
N GLY A 161 5.66 26.40 9.69
CA GLY A 161 6.21 25.05 9.72
C GLY A 161 6.11 24.36 8.37
N ARG A 162 7.17 23.67 7.94
CA ARG A 162 7.15 22.85 6.73
C ARG A 162 6.63 21.45 7.08
N LEU A 163 5.84 20.85 6.18
CA LEU A 163 5.58 19.43 6.28
C LEU A 163 6.90 18.65 6.27
N PRO A 164 6.95 17.46 6.87
CA PRO A 164 8.12 16.58 6.76
C PRO A 164 8.51 16.43 5.30
N GLU A 165 9.75 16.78 4.94
CA GLU A 165 10.28 16.43 3.62
C GLU A 165 10.13 14.91 3.44
N PRO A 166 9.72 14.44 2.25
CA PRO A 166 9.69 13.02 1.94
C PRO A 166 11.12 12.51 1.88
N LEU A 167 11.74 12.28 3.04
CA LEU A 167 12.65 11.16 3.17
C LEU A 167 11.87 9.94 2.70
N VAL A 168 12.53 9.00 2.03
CA VAL A 168 11.93 7.71 1.70
C VAL A 168 11.46 7.09 3.00
N GLU A 169 10.22 7.37 3.37
CA GLU A 169 9.63 6.95 4.63
C GLU A 169 9.58 5.42 4.59
N PRO A 170 9.74 4.73 5.74
CA PRO A 170 9.68 3.27 5.79
C PRO A 170 8.45 2.67 5.09
N GLN A 171 7.37 3.46 4.94
CA GLN A 171 6.16 3.14 4.19
C GLN A 171 6.37 2.83 2.69
N PHE A 172 7.45 3.29 2.07
CA PHE A 172 7.77 2.96 0.67
C PHE A 172 8.55 1.65 0.51
N VAL A 173 9.11 1.11 1.61
CA VAL A 173 9.81 -0.19 1.60
C VAL A 173 8.87 -1.33 1.20
N PRO A 174 7.64 -1.46 1.75
CA PRO A 174 6.67 -2.44 1.29
C PRO A 174 6.31 -2.32 -0.19
N VAL A 175 6.14 -1.09 -0.70
CA VAL A 175 5.82 -0.82 -2.11
C VAL A 175 6.97 -1.30 -3.00
N TYR A 176 8.20 -0.92 -2.65
CA TYR A 176 9.40 -1.33 -3.36
C TYR A 176 9.58 -2.85 -3.36
N LEU A 177 9.46 -3.50 -2.20
CA LEU A 177 9.56 -4.95 -2.07
C LEU A 177 8.46 -5.67 -2.87
N GLY A 178 7.23 -5.18 -2.82
CA GLY A 178 6.10 -5.71 -3.58
C GLY A 178 6.35 -5.65 -5.09
N VAL A 179 6.75 -4.48 -5.59
CA VAL A 179 7.12 -4.30 -7.01
C VAL A 179 8.28 -5.23 -7.37
N LEU A 180 9.34 -5.29 -6.57
CA LEU A 180 10.49 -6.14 -6.83
C LEU A 180 10.10 -7.62 -6.95
N VAL A 181 9.31 -8.14 -6.02
CA VAL A 181 8.83 -9.54 -6.06
C VAL A 181 8.02 -9.81 -7.33
N VAL A 182 7.07 -8.94 -7.66
CA VAL A 182 6.22 -9.11 -8.86
C VAL A 182 7.05 -9.03 -10.15
N THR A 183 8.02 -8.13 -10.19
CA THR A 183 8.90 -7.94 -11.36
C THR A 183 9.83 -9.14 -11.54
N CYS A 184 10.43 -9.64 -10.46
CA CYS A 184 11.22 -10.88 -10.48
C CYS A 184 10.39 -12.07 -10.98
N PHE A 185 9.16 -12.20 -10.49
CA PHE A 185 8.25 -13.27 -10.92
C PHE A 185 7.92 -13.17 -12.42
N ARG A 186 7.65 -11.95 -12.92
CA ARG A 186 7.44 -11.68 -14.35
C ARG A 186 8.65 -12.08 -15.18
N PHE A 187 9.87 -11.72 -14.75
CA PHE A 187 11.10 -12.12 -15.45
C PHE A 187 11.25 -13.64 -15.52
N ALA A 188 11.01 -14.34 -14.41
CA ALA A 188 11.06 -15.80 -14.36
C ALA A 188 10.02 -16.46 -15.31
N LEU A 189 8.80 -15.93 -15.35
CA LEU A 189 7.76 -16.41 -16.26
C LEU A 189 8.11 -16.17 -17.73
N THR A 190 8.67 -15.00 -18.05
CA THR A 190 9.04 -14.66 -19.43
C THR A 190 10.21 -15.52 -19.89
N ALA A 191 11.19 -15.78 -19.02
CA ALA A 191 12.33 -16.65 -19.30
C ALA A 191 11.88 -18.11 -19.52
N SER A 192 11.01 -18.64 -18.65
CA SER A 192 10.48 -20.00 -18.80
C SER A 192 9.62 -20.16 -20.07
N GLN A 193 8.81 -19.17 -20.44
CA GLN A 193 8.06 -19.19 -21.71
C GLN A 193 8.96 -19.22 -22.95
N ARG A 194 10.11 -18.53 -22.93
CA ARG A 194 11.10 -18.58 -24.02
C ARG A 194 11.74 -19.96 -24.11
N MET A 195 12.19 -20.52 -22.99
CA MET A 195 12.76 -21.87 -22.94
C MET A 195 11.80 -22.94 -23.46
N VAL A 196 10.51 -22.87 -23.11
CA VAL A 196 9.51 -23.82 -23.60
C VAL A 196 9.31 -23.70 -25.12
N ARG A 197 9.37 -22.48 -25.69
CA ARG A 197 9.30 -22.30 -27.16
C ARG A 197 10.53 -22.86 -27.86
N ASP A 198 11.72 -22.61 -27.31
CA ASP A 198 12.98 -23.13 -27.87
C ASP A 198 13.01 -24.66 -27.83
N GLN A 199 12.51 -25.28 -26.75
CA GLN A 199 12.40 -26.74 -26.65
C GLN A 199 11.32 -27.34 -27.55
N ALA A 200 10.28 -26.59 -27.90
CA ALA A 200 9.23 -27.04 -28.81
C ALA A 200 9.63 -26.95 -30.30
N GLY A 201 10.83 -26.45 -30.63
CA GLY A 201 11.32 -26.34 -32.00
C GLY A 201 10.54 -25.34 -32.88
N LEU A 202 9.75 -24.47 -32.25
CA LEU A 202 9.01 -23.41 -32.92
C LEU A 202 9.90 -22.17 -33.01
N VAL A 203 10.76 -22.13 -34.02
CA VAL A 203 11.47 -20.91 -34.46
C VAL A 203 10.51 -20.03 -35.26
#